data_AF-A0AA37NXW5-F1
#
_entry.id   AF-A0AA37NXW5-F1
#
_cell.length_a   1.000
_cell.length_b   1.000
_cell.length_c   1.000
_cell.angle_alpha   90.00
_cell.angle_beta   90.00
_cell.angle_gamma   90.00
#
_symmetry.space_group_name_H-M   'P 1'
#
loop_
_entity.id
_entity.type
_entity.pdbx_description
1 polymer ?
#
loop_
_entity_poly.entity_id
_entity_poly.type
_entity_poly.pdbx_seq_one_letter_code
_entity_poly.pdbx_strand_id
1 'polypeptide(L)'
;MSSKSDVEGQDISTNVPVLNTASSTLRYNNLTELEDQLDRDVQFNLEDLLATFSSSSLTQTSHPSRTSTTTMSSSRSGRSGGSSSHHRSCKSSKKPRAVQRSIQQLIESLETHRVNTLTELCRIERVAATCENEEDALAFQGPMTSAWDYYVNSNQFLTELRGLTRSYPLCSDILYDAHVRVRNDPNSNKSWNLAWLCLMKIQEDDLVSAYAALEATKPEMWGGREPSAEEAAQLTACFEYEWNKAVDTMLRHWSIPPTWY
;
A
#
# COMPACT_ATOMS: atom_id res chain seq x y z
N MET A 1 -44.50 69.38 25.43
CA MET A 1 -44.65 68.95 26.83
C MET A 1 -43.95 67.61 26.95
N SER A 2 -42.81 67.60 27.65
CA SER A 2 -42.03 66.41 27.98
C SER A 2 -42.79 65.50 28.94
N SER A 3 -42.67 64.19 28.75
CA SER A 3 -42.77 63.23 29.84
C SER A 3 -41.74 62.12 29.63
N LYS A 4 -40.75 62.11 30.52
CA LYS A 4 -39.82 61.02 30.79
C LYS A 4 -40.58 59.84 31.40
N SER A 5 -40.07 58.63 31.19
CA SER A 5 -40.27 57.50 32.10
C SER A 5 -38.95 56.77 32.26
N ASP A 6 -38.33 56.99 33.42
CA ASP A 6 -37.23 56.19 33.98
C ASP A 6 -37.80 54.88 34.54
N VAL A 7 -37.11 53.76 34.30
CA VAL A 7 -37.21 52.54 35.14
C VAL A 7 -35.81 51.98 35.33
N GLU A 8 -35.49 51.80 36.60
CA GLU A 8 -34.23 51.38 37.21
C GLU A 8 -34.28 49.87 37.56
N GLY A 9 -33.11 49.23 37.60
CA GLY A 9 -32.88 47.91 38.19
C GLY A 9 -32.41 46.86 37.16
N GLN A 10 -31.43 45.99 37.39
CA GLN A 10 -30.71 45.59 38.61
C GLN A 10 -29.34 45.01 38.19
N ASP A 11 -28.33 45.23 39.03
CA ASP A 11 -27.05 44.54 38.99
C ASP A 11 -27.21 43.04 39.28
N ILE A 12 -26.72 42.19 38.39
CA ILE A 12 -26.43 40.78 38.69
C ILE A 12 -25.00 40.48 38.26
N SER A 13 -24.15 40.32 39.28
CA SER A 13 -22.81 39.77 39.20
C SER A 13 -22.89 38.26 39.00
N THR A 14 -22.28 37.73 37.94
CA THR A 14 -21.99 36.30 37.81
C THR A 14 -20.54 36.10 37.38
N ASN A 15 -19.83 35.44 38.28
CA ASN A 15 -18.44 34.99 38.23
C ASN A 15 -18.01 34.42 36.87
N VAL A 16 -16.91 34.94 36.35
CA VAL A 16 -16.11 34.34 35.28
C VAL A 16 -15.21 33.27 35.91
N PRO A 17 -15.28 31.99 35.52
CA PRO A 17 -14.25 31.03 35.85
C PRO A 17 -13.04 31.29 34.94
N VAL A 18 -11.93 31.70 35.54
CA VAL A 18 -10.60 31.69 34.93
C VAL A 18 -10.25 30.25 34.57
N LEU A 19 -10.28 29.92 33.28
CA LEU A 19 -9.73 28.65 32.79
C LEU A 19 -8.21 28.80 32.67
N ASN A 20 -7.52 28.08 33.54
CA ASN A 20 -6.07 27.87 33.53
C ASN A 20 -5.56 27.52 32.15
N THR A 21 -4.64 28.34 31.65
CA THR A 21 -3.74 28.03 30.53
C THR A 21 -2.71 27.00 31.00
N ALA A 22 -3.09 25.72 30.99
CA ALA A 22 -2.14 24.64 31.10
C ALA A 22 -1.42 24.50 29.74
N SER A 23 -0.19 25.03 29.69
CA SER A 23 0.75 24.77 28.60
C SER A 23 1.09 23.27 28.56
N SER A 24 0.39 22.52 27.73
CA SER A 24 0.81 21.16 27.37
C SER A 24 1.90 21.25 26.31
N THR A 25 3.13 21.31 26.80
CA THR A 25 4.35 21.11 26.02
C THR A 25 4.38 19.65 25.57
N LEU A 26 3.75 19.34 24.43
CA LEU A 26 3.91 18.04 23.79
C LEU A 26 5.28 18.01 23.14
N ARG A 27 6.12 17.16 23.74
CA ARG A 27 7.50 16.87 23.36
C ARG A 27 7.53 16.39 21.90
N TYR A 28 8.10 17.22 21.03
CA TYR A 28 8.70 16.78 19.79
C TYR A 28 9.96 16.00 20.14
N ASN A 29 9.86 14.68 20.26
CA ASN A 29 11.01 13.80 20.18
C ASN A 29 10.57 12.56 19.38
N ASN A 30 11.42 12.16 18.44
CA ASN A 30 11.38 10.95 17.61
C ASN A 30 10.75 11.07 16.21
N LEU A 31 11.12 12.10 15.46
CA LEU A 31 11.04 12.05 13.99
C LEU A 31 12.20 11.22 13.40
N THR A 32 13.37 11.30 14.03
CA THR A 32 14.61 10.62 13.59
C THR A 32 14.56 9.11 13.81
N GLU A 33 13.80 8.63 14.81
CA GLU A 33 13.70 7.20 15.12
C GLU A 33 12.78 6.45 14.14
N LEU A 34 11.83 7.15 13.51
CA LEU A 34 10.97 6.60 12.44
C LEU A 34 11.67 6.62 11.07
N GLU A 35 12.52 7.62 10.82
CA GLU A 35 13.38 7.68 9.62
C GLU A 35 14.43 6.55 9.65
N ASP A 36 15.07 6.30 10.80
CA ASP A 36 16.01 5.19 11.00
C ASP A 36 15.36 3.79 10.96
N GLN A 37 14.03 3.73 11.06
CA GLN A 37 13.27 2.48 11.01
C GLN A 37 12.81 2.17 9.58
N LEU A 38 12.54 3.19 8.75
CA LEU A 38 12.30 3.00 7.31
C LEU A 38 13.58 2.68 6.53
N ASP A 39 14.72 3.28 6.87
CA ASP A 39 15.99 3.01 6.17
C ASP A 39 16.53 1.60 6.44
N ARG A 40 16.17 0.99 7.57
CA ARG A 40 16.51 -0.41 7.87
C ARG A 40 15.75 -1.43 7.03
N ASP A 41 14.61 -1.06 6.47
CA ASP A 41 13.82 -1.92 5.57
C ASP A 41 14.31 -1.90 4.11
N VAL A 42 15.38 -1.15 3.81
CA VAL A 42 15.88 -0.98 2.43
C VAL A 42 16.91 -2.05 2.03
N GLN A 43 17.36 -2.89 2.97
CA GLN A 43 18.41 -3.89 2.71
C GLN A 43 17.92 -5.33 2.93
N PHE A 44 16.93 -5.76 2.14
CA PHE A 44 16.48 -7.16 2.13
C PHE A 44 17.20 -7.96 1.03
N ASN A 45 17.83 -9.05 1.44
CA ASN A 45 18.44 -10.01 0.52
C ASN A 45 17.33 -10.86 -0.15
N LEU A 46 17.53 -11.26 -1.41
CA LEU A 46 16.61 -12.11 -2.18
C LEU A 46 16.25 -13.38 -1.39
N GLU A 47 17.20 -13.95 -0.64
CA GLU A 47 16.99 -15.14 0.18
C GLU A 47 16.02 -14.92 1.37
N ASP A 48 16.09 -13.77 2.05
CA ASP A 48 15.15 -13.42 3.13
C ASP A 48 13.73 -13.21 2.58
N LEU A 49 13.67 -12.67 1.36
CA LEU A 49 12.42 -12.45 0.64
C LEU A 49 11.75 -13.77 0.22
N LEU A 50 12.53 -14.75 -0.24
CA LEU A 50 12.03 -16.08 -0.56
C LEU A 50 11.61 -16.87 0.69
N ALA A 51 12.27 -16.65 1.83
CA ALA A 51 11.92 -17.30 3.09
C ALA A 51 10.51 -16.89 3.59
N THR A 52 10.12 -15.62 3.45
CA THR A 52 8.79 -15.14 3.89
C THR A 52 7.61 -15.85 3.20
N PHE A 53 7.78 -16.23 1.93
CA PHE A 53 6.75 -16.96 1.17
C PHE A 53 6.79 -18.47 1.39
N SER A 54 7.96 -19.02 1.74
CA SER A 54 8.11 -20.46 1.98
C SER A 54 7.56 -20.92 3.34
N SER A 55 7.36 -20.00 4.30
CA SER A 55 6.91 -20.33 5.67
C SER A 55 5.39 -20.35 5.88
N SER A 56 4.58 -20.02 4.87
CA SER A 56 3.11 -20.11 4.97
C SER A 56 2.59 -21.52 4.64
N SER A 57 3.07 -22.53 5.36
CA SER A 57 2.45 -23.85 5.43
C SER A 57 1.76 -23.96 6.80
N LEU A 58 0.43 -23.82 6.82
CA LEU A 58 -0.38 -24.06 8.01
C LEU A 58 -0.08 -25.45 8.58
N THR A 59 0.35 -25.49 9.84
CA THR A 59 0.36 -26.69 10.66
C THR A 59 -1.07 -27.17 10.88
N GLN A 60 -1.51 -28.15 10.09
CA GLN A 60 -2.70 -28.94 10.39
C GLN A 60 -2.28 -30.09 11.30
N THR A 61 -2.51 -29.91 12.61
CA THR A 61 -2.39 -30.95 13.62
C THR A 61 -3.43 -32.04 13.36
N SER A 62 -2.98 -33.25 12.99
CA SER A 62 -3.81 -34.45 12.98
C SER A 62 -3.33 -35.42 14.07
N HIS A 63 -4.26 -35.82 14.93
CA HIS A 63 -4.05 -36.80 16.00
C HIS A 63 -3.94 -38.23 15.45
N PRO A 64 -3.18 -39.14 16.10
CA PRO A 64 -2.99 -40.51 15.64
C PRO A 64 -4.03 -41.47 16.24
N SER A 65 -4.62 -42.32 15.39
CA SER A 65 -5.40 -43.49 15.83
C SER A 65 -4.61 -44.77 15.63
N ARG A 66 -4.42 -45.48 16.75
CA ARG A 66 -3.83 -46.82 16.87
C ARG A 66 -4.69 -47.87 16.15
N THR A 67 -4.05 -48.80 15.44
CA THR A 67 -4.40 -50.24 15.46
C THR A 67 -3.13 -51.09 15.28
N SER A 68 -3.14 -52.26 15.92
CA SER A 68 -1.97 -53.11 16.17
C SER A 68 -1.85 -54.29 15.19
N THR A 69 -0.60 -54.66 14.91
CA THR A 69 -0.03 -56.03 14.74
C THR A 69 -0.79 -57.09 13.93
N THR A 70 -0.12 -57.66 12.92
CA THR A 70 0.46 -59.03 12.98
C THR A 70 1.33 -59.36 11.76
N THR A 71 2.42 -60.07 12.05
CA THR A 71 3.51 -60.70 11.30
C THR A 71 3.22 -61.40 9.97
N MET A 72 4.20 -61.42 9.06
CA MET A 72 4.94 -62.63 8.62
C MET A 72 6.09 -62.29 7.63
N SER A 73 7.17 -63.06 7.74
CA SER A 73 8.52 -62.85 7.21
C SER A 73 8.72 -63.23 5.73
N SER A 74 9.78 -62.69 5.09
CA SER A 74 10.82 -63.51 4.44
C SER A 74 11.99 -62.68 3.89
N SER A 75 13.18 -63.13 4.25
CA SER A 75 14.49 -62.65 3.81
C SER A 75 14.79 -63.04 2.36
N ARG A 76 15.55 -62.21 1.63
CA ARG A 76 16.55 -62.68 0.64
C ARG A 76 17.55 -61.58 0.29
N SER A 77 18.81 -61.98 0.38
CA SER A 77 20.05 -61.28 0.08
C SER A 77 20.34 -61.24 -1.44
N GLY A 78 21.12 -60.25 -1.88
CA GLY A 78 21.70 -60.20 -3.21
C GLY A 78 22.74 -59.09 -3.34
N ARG A 79 24.01 -59.47 -3.54
CA ARG A 79 25.20 -58.61 -3.61
C ARG A 79 25.42 -58.03 -5.03
N SER A 80 26.24 -56.98 -5.04
CA SER A 80 27.30 -56.63 -6.01
C SER A 80 26.98 -56.03 -7.39
N GLY A 81 27.80 -55.05 -7.77
CA GLY A 81 28.14 -54.76 -9.16
C GLY A 81 28.26 -53.28 -9.47
N GLY A 82 29.48 -52.73 -9.41
CA GLY A 82 29.75 -51.34 -9.80
C GLY A 82 29.76 -51.13 -11.31
N SER A 83 29.78 -49.86 -11.73
CA SER A 83 30.53 -49.37 -12.90
C SER A 83 30.51 -47.84 -12.93
N SER A 84 31.70 -47.29 -12.85
CA SER A 84 32.05 -45.91 -13.16
C SER A 84 31.79 -45.60 -14.63
N SER A 85 30.96 -44.60 -14.93
CA SER A 85 30.95 -43.92 -16.23
C SER A 85 31.06 -42.42 -16.01
N HIS A 86 32.28 -41.91 -16.18
CA HIS A 86 32.56 -40.50 -16.32
C HIS A 86 32.01 -40.00 -17.66
N HIS A 87 30.76 -39.56 -17.69
CA HIS A 87 30.29 -38.64 -18.72
C HIS A 87 30.37 -37.22 -18.19
N ARG A 88 31.33 -36.49 -18.76
CA ARG A 88 31.54 -35.05 -18.58
C ARG A 88 30.21 -34.34 -18.82
N SER A 89 29.60 -33.85 -17.75
CA SER A 89 28.44 -32.99 -17.82
C SER A 89 28.87 -31.66 -18.44
N CYS A 90 28.34 -31.38 -19.62
CA CYS A 90 28.26 -30.02 -20.13
C CYS A 90 27.50 -29.23 -19.07
N LYS A 91 28.17 -28.27 -18.41
CA LYS A 91 27.57 -27.36 -17.43
C LYS A 91 26.60 -26.43 -18.15
N SER A 92 25.40 -26.96 -18.43
CA SER A 92 24.19 -26.17 -18.47
C SER A 92 24.03 -25.58 -17.07
N SER A 93 24.06 -24.25 -16.98
CA SER A 93 23.78 -23.47 -15.78
C SER A 93 22.33 -23.73 -15.34
N LYS A 94 22.07 -24.92 -14.77
CA LYS A 94 20.77 -25.26 -14.20
C LYS A 94 20.62 -24.42 -12.95
N LYS A 95 19.75 -23.40 -13.02
CA LYS A 95 19.32 -22.63 -11.86
C LYS A 95 18.92 -23.58 -10.72
N PRO A 96 19.13 -23.19 -9.45
CA PRO A 96 18.56 -23.94 -8.33
C PRO A 96 17.04 -24.00 -8.53
N ARG A 97 16.47 -25.21 -8.58
CA ARG A 97 15.00 -25.42 -8.75
C ARG A 97 14.15 -24.65 -7.72
N ALA A 98 14.75 -24.26 -6.59
CA ALA A 98 14.11 -23.45 -5.57
C ALA A 98 13.73 -22.04 -6.07
N VAL A 99 14.62 -21.35 -6.81
CA VAL A 99 14.40 -19.98 -7.30
C VAL A 99 13.31 -19.94 -8.39
N GLN A 100 13.29 -20.93 -9.28
CA GLN A 100 12.21 -21.01 -10.28
C GLN A 100 10.84 -21.28 -9.66
N ARG A 101 10.79 -22.12 -8.61
CA ARG A 101 9.55 -22.38 -7.89
C ARG A 101 9.04 -21.15 -7.15
N SER A 102 9.93 -20.33 -6.60
CA SER A 102 9.50 -19.12 -5.92
C SER A 102 8.97 -18.05 -6.88
N ILE A 103 9.58 -17.88 -8.06
CA ILE A 103 9.05 -16.98 -9.09
C ILE A 103 7.63 -17.39 -9.51
N GLN A 104 7.41 -18.70 -9.73
CA GLN A 104 6.07 -19.21 -10.04
C GLN A 104 5.05 -18.93 -8.93
N GLN A 105 5.45 -19.03 -7.66
CA GLN A 105 4.59 -18.70 -6.53
C GLN A 105 4.23 -17.21 -6.47
N LEU A 106 5.18 -16.33 -6.79
CA LEU A 106 4.92 -14.89 -6.86
C LEU A 106 3.95 -14.56 -7.99
N ILE A 107 4.15 -15.16 -9.17
CA ILE A 107 3.25 -15.02 -10.32
C ILE A 107 1.84 -15.50 -9.96
N GLU A 108 1.71 -16.70 -9.40
CA GLU A 108 0.42 -17.24 -8.97
C GLU A 108 -0.26 -16.33 -7.93
N SER A 109 0.50 -15.74 -7.01
CA SER A 109 -0.03 -14.81 -6.00
C SER A 109 -0.56 -13.50 -6.62
N LEU A 110 0.07 -13.01 -7.69
CA LEU A 110 -0.40 -11.86 -8.46
C LEU A 110 -1.68 -12.19 -9.25
N GLU A 111 -1.67 -13.31 -9.97
CA GLU A 111 -2.79 -13.76 -10.82
C GLU A 111 -4.05 -14.08 -10.00
N THR A 112 -3.88 -14.63 -8.79
CA THR A 112 -4.97 -14.91 -7.86
C THR A 112 -5.39 -13.69 -7.03
N HIS A 113 -4.69 -12.56 -7.18
CA HIS A 113 -4.85 -11.34 -6.39
C HIS A 113 -4.79 -11.57 -4.87
N ARG A 114 -4.12 -12.66 -4.43
CA ARG A 114 -3.89 -12.94 -3.01
C ARG A 114 -3.00 -11.85 -2.39
N VAL A 115 -2.10 -11.30 -3.19
CA VAL A 115 -1.33 -10.11 -2.88
C VAL A 115 -1.99 -8.91 -3.55
N ASN A 116 -2.54 -8.01 -2.75
CA ASN A 116 -3.28 -6.84 -3.24
C ASN A 116 -3.01 -5.56 -2.46
N THR A 117 -1.95 -5.48 -1.65
CA THR A 117 -1.58 -4.23 -0.96
C THR A 117 -0.47 -3.51 -1.71
N LEU A 118 -0.39 -2.19 -1.58
CA LEU A 118 0.65 -1.37 -2.23
C LEU A 118 2.05 -1.91 -1.90
N THR A 119 2.32 -2.13 -0.62
CA THR A 119 3.63 -2.59 -0.14
C THR A 119 4.05 -3.91 -0.76
N GLU A 120 3.14 -4.89 -0.82
CA GLU A 120 3.45 -6.21 -1.34
C GLU A 120 3.59 -6.21 -2.86
N LEU A 121 2.76 -5.45 -3.58
CA LEU A 121 2.89 -5.29 -5.03
C LEU A 121 4.22 -4.61 -5.40
N CYS A 122 4.58 -3.52 -4.73
CA CYS A 122 5.89 -2.87 -4.90
C CYS A 122 7.05 -3.81 -4.52
N ARG A 123 6.85 -4.70 -3.53
CA ARG A 123 7.85 -5.70 -3.15
C ARG A 123 8.09 -6.69 -4.29
N ILE A 124 7.03 -7.21 -4.92
CA ILE A 124 7.16 -8.13 -6.05
C ILE A 124 7.71 -7.41 -7.29
N GLU A 125 7.34 -6.14 -7.52
CA GLU A 125 7.89 -5.32 -8.60
C GLU A 125 9.42 -5.17 -8.49
N ARG A 126 9.94 -4.92 -7.28
CA ARG A 126 11.40 -4.88 -7.06
C ARG A 126 12.07 -6.22 -7.37
N VAL A 127 11.44 -7.34 -7.02
CA VAL A 127 11.96 -8.68 -7.36
C VAL A 127 12.02 -8.86 -8.87
N ALA A 128 10.95 -8.49 -9.58
CA ALA A 128 10.90 -8.54 -11.04
C ALA A 128 12.03 -7.68 -11.67
N ALA A 129 12.28 -6.48 -11.15
CA ALA A 129 13.34 -5.59 -11.61
C ALA A 129 14.77 -6.14 -11.37
N THR A 130 14.96 -7.01 -10.38
CA THR A 130 16.25 -7.65 -10.09
C THR A 130 16.50 -8.95 -10.86
N CYS A 131 15.55 -9.41 -11.69
CA CYS A 131 15.71 -10.63 -12.46
C CYS A 131 16.83 -10.49 -13.50
N GLU A 132 17.92 -11.23 -13.33
CA GLU A 132 19.03 -11.28 -14.31
C GLU A 132 18.64 -12.00 -15.61
N ASN A 133 17.61 -12.84 -15.56
CA ASN A 133 17.12 -13.59 -16.70
C ASN A 133 15.92 -12.90 -17.34
N GLU A 134 16.04 -12.60 -18.63
CA GLU A 134 15.01 -11.95 -19.45
C GLU A 134 13.68 -12.72 -19.49
N GLU A 135 13.70 -14.05 -19.54
CA GLU A 135 12.49 -14.89 -19.52
C GLU A 135 11.71 -14.72 -18.20
N ASP A 136 12.42 -14.68 -17.07
CA ASP A 136 11.80 -14.50 -15.76
C ASP A 136 11.23 -13.07 -15.63
N ALA A 137 11.97 -12.06 -16.09
CA ALA A 137 11.52 -10.67 -16.09
C ALA A 137 10.25 -10.49 -16.95
N LEU A 138 10.23 -11.09 -18.15
CA LEU A 138 9.06 -11.07 -19.04
C LEU A 138 7.87 -11.83 -18.44
N ALA A 139 8.11 -12.91 -17.70
CA ALA A 139 7.05 -13.68 -17.05
C ALA A 139 6.26 -12.87 -16.02
N PHE A 140 6.87 -11.83 -15.40
CA PHE A 140 6.16 -10.92 -14.52
C PHE A 140 5.27 -9.91 -15.24
N GLN A 141 5.51 -9.60 -16.52
CA GLN A 141 4.90 -8.47 -17.23
C GLN A 141 3.36 -8.51 -17.17
N GLY A 142 2.76 -9.60 -17.64
CA GLY A 142 1.31 -9.78 -17.63
C GLY A 142 0.72 -9.79 -16.21
N PRO A 143 1.20 -10.68 -15.32
CA PRO A 143 0.71 -10.78 -13.95
C PRO A 143 0.77 -9.47 -13.15
N MET A 144 1.89 -8.73 -13.26
CA MET A 144 2.06 -7.46 -12.56
C MET A 144 1.13 -6.38 -13.11
N THR A 145 1.00 -6.28 -14.44
CA THR A 145 0.06 -5.33 -15.08
C THR A 145 -1.36 -5.61 -14.61
N SER A 146 -1.78 -6.88 -14.61
CA SER A 146 -3.11 -7.30 -14.15
C SER A 146 -3.33 -7.01 -12.67
N ALA A 147 -2.33 -7.26 -11.82
CA ALA A 147 -2.43 -7.00 -10.38
C ALA A 147 -2.54 -5.50 -10.07
N TRP A 148 -1.81 -4.62 -10.76
CA TRP A 148 -1.96 -3.18 -10.61
C TRP A 148 -3.31 -2.67 -11.10
N ASP A 149 -3.81 -3.20 -12.22
CA ASP A 149 -5.15 -2.88 -12.71
C ASP A 149 -6.22 -3.29 -11.68
N TYR A 150 -6.13 -4.51 -11.14
CA TYR A 150 -7.03 -4.97 -10.07
C TYR A 150 -6.92 -4.10 -8.81
N TYR A 151 -5.72 -3.76 -8.37
CA TYR A 151 -5.48 -2.94 -7.18
C TYR A 151 -6.21 -1.60 -7.24
N VAL A 152 -6.13 -0.93 -8.39
CA VAL A 152 -6.78 0.37 -8.63
C VAL A 152 -8.30 0.22 -8.76
N ASN A 153 -8.78 -0.82 -9.46
CA ASN A 153 -10.21 -1.01 -9.74
C ASN A 153 -11.01 -1.70 -8.61
N SER A 154 -10.35 -2.37 -7.64
CA SER A 154 -11.02 -3.17 -6.59
C SER A 154 -11.31 -2.41 -5.28
N ASN A 155 -11.29 -1.07 -5.29
CA ASN A 155 -11.35 -0.17 -4.11
C ASN A 155 -10.18 -0.31 -3.12
N GLN A 156 -9.28 -1.28 -3.30
CA GLN A 156 -8.16 -1.50 -2.39
C GLN A 156 -7.20 -0.29 -2.37
N PHE A 157 -6.92 0.29 -3.53
CA PHE A 157 -6.14 1.53 -3.63
C PHE A 157 -6.78 2.72 -2.87
N LEU A 158 -8.09 2.94 -3.08
CA LEU A 158 -8.84 3.98 -2.36
C LEU A 158 -8.86 3.72 -0.84
N THR A 159 -8.97 2.45 -0.45
CA THR A 159 -9.00 2.05 0.96
C THR A 159 -7.67 2.37 1.65
N GLU A 160 -6.54 2.08 1.01
CA GLU A 160 -5.23 2.42 1.56
C GLU A 160 -5.00 3.93 1.63
N LEU A 161 -5.41 4.69 0.60
CA LEU A 161 -5.36 6.16 0.64
C LEU A 161 -6.20 6.72 1.79
N ARG A 162 -7.43 6.24 1.98
CA ARG A 162 -8.28 6.62 3.11
C ARG A 162 -7.71 6.19 4.47
N GLY A 163 -6.89 5.14 4.49
CA GLY A 163 -6.12 4.75 5.67
C GLY A 163 -5.08 5.79 6.09
N LEU A 164 -4.58 6.58 5.13
CA LEU A 164 -3.64 7.69 5.33
C LEU A 164 -4.35 9.04 5.56
N THR A 165 -5.59 9.20 5.07
CA THR A 165 -6.40 10.42 5.22
C THR A 165 -7.55 10.22 6.21
N ARG A 166 -7.25 10.00 7.49
CA ARG A 166 -8.27 9.58 8.48
C ARG A 166 -9.12 10.75 8.99
N SER A 167 -8.53 11.93 9.08
CA SER A 167 -9.24 13.12 9.55
C SER A 167 -10.20 13.64 8.47
N TYR A 168 -9.76 13.55 7.23
CA TYR A 168 -10.46 14.02 6.05
C TYR A 168 -10.35 12.96 4.94
N PRO A 169 -11.21 11.93 4.93
CA PRO A 169 -11.17 10.85 3.96
C PRO A 169 -11.14 11.33 2.51
N LEU A 170 -10.15 10.86 1.74
CA LEU A 170 -9.99 11.17 0.33
C LEU A 170 -11.25 10.77 -0.45
N CYS A 171 -11.75 11.72 -1.26
CA CYS A 171 -12.93 11.50 -2.08
C CYS A 171 -12.62 10.51 -3.23
N SER A 172 -13.58 9.68 -3.62
CA SER A 172 -13.36 8.70 -4.69
C SER A 172 -13.15 9.35 -6.07
N ASP A 173 -13.72 10.54 -6.26
CA ASP A 173 -13.80 11.20 -7.56
C ASP A 173 -12.42 11.61 -8.08
N ILE A 174 -11.48 11.97 -7.18
CA ILE A 174 -10.10 12.29 -7.55
C ILE A 174 -9.39 11.10 -8.19
N LEU A 175 -9.64 9.88 -7.70
CA LEU A 175 -9.03 8.66 -8.27
C LEU A 175 -9.68 8.27 -9.59
N TYR A 176 -11.00 8.46 -9.69
CA TYR A 176 -11.71 8.22 -10.94
C TYR A 176 -11.20 9.15 -12.05
N ASP A 177 -11.08 10.45 -11.77
CA ASP A 177 -10.56 11.42 -12.75
C ASP A 177 -9.10 11.12 -13.12
N ALA A 178 -8.25 10.84 -12.12
CA ALA A 178 -6.87 10.42 -12.38
C ALA A 178 -6.79 9.19 -13.29
N HIS A 179 -7.60 8.16 -13.04
CA HIS A 179 -7.64 6.95 -13.86
C HIS A 179 -8.08 7.25 -15.30
N VAL A 180 -9.11 8.10 -15.49
CA VAL A 180 -9.54 8.54 -16.82
C VAL A 180 -8.43 9.29 -17.54
N ARG A 181 -7.70 10.17 -16.86
CA ARG A 181 -6.57 10.93 -17.42
C ARG A 181 -5.42 10.01 -17.83
N VAL A 182 -5.09 9.01 -17.01
CA VAL A 182 -4.07 8.00 -17.36
C VAL A 182 -4.46 7.26 -18.63
N ARG A 183 -5.72 6.80 -18.76
CA ARG A 183 -6.20 6.07 -19.94
C ARG A 183 -6.17 6.92 -21.23
N ASN A 184 -6.27 8.23 -21.09
CA ASN A 184 -6.24 9.17 -22.21
C ASN A 184 -4.83 9.70 -22.53
N ASP A 185 -3.82 9.44 -21.68
CA ASP A 185 -2.45 9.88 -21.89
C ASP A 185 -1.66 8.87 -22.75
N PRO A 186 -1.20 9.26 -23.95
CA PRO A 186 -0.39 8.40 -24.81
C PRO A 186 0.91 7.90 -24.17
N ASN A 187 1.43 8.58 -23.14
CA ASN A 187 2.66 8.20 -22.44
C ASN A 187 2.43 7.18 -21.32
N SER A 188 1.19 6.88 -20.95
CA SER A 188 0.88 5.92 -19.88
C SER A 188 1.29 4.50 -20.25
N ASN A 189 1.49 4.21 -21.54
CA ASN A 189 2.06 2.96 -22.04
C ASN A 189 3.57 2.79 -21.76
N LYS A 190 4.18 3.66 -20.95
CA LYS A 190 5.58 3.55 -20.51
C LYS A 190 5.72 2.85 -19.15
N SER A 191 4.61 2.52 -18.50
CA SER A 191 4.60 1.79 -17.24
C SER A 191 3.43 0.81 -17.19
N TRP A 192 3.67 -0.33 -16.56
CA TRP A 192 2.65 -1.30 -16.14
C TRP A 192 1.98 -0.92 -14.80
N ASN A 193 2.47 0.13 -14.14
CA ASN A 193 2.09 0.47 -12.77
C ASN A 193 0.98 1.52 -12.78
N LEU A 194 -0.26 1.06 -12.88
CA LEU A 194 -1.43 1.92 -12.94
C LEU A 194 -1.58 2.80 -11.70
N ALA A 195 -1.22 2.29 -10.52
CA ALA A 195 -1.31 3.04 -9.27
C ALA A 195 -0.37 4.25 -9.26
N TRP A 196 0.90 4.03 -9.60
CA TRP A 196 1.89 5.10 -9.74
C TRP A 196 1.46 6.14 -10.77
N LEU A 197 0.97 5.70 -11.95
CA LEU A 197 0.47 6.60 -12.98
C LEU A 197 -0.70 7.48 -12.47
N CYS A 198 -1.65 6.90 -11.74
CA CYS A 198 -2.74 7.65 -11.12
C CYS A 198 -2.24 8.67 -10.11
N LEU A 199 -1.31 8.29 -9.21
CA LEU A 199 -0.72 9.20 -8.23
C LEU A 199 0.02 10.36 -8.90
N MET A 200 0.77 10.09 -9.97
CA MET A 200 1.43 11.12 -10.76
C MET A 200 0.41 12.08 -11.38
N LYS A 201 -0.69 11.59 -11.97
CA LYS A 201 -1.75 12.47 -12.50
C LYS A 201 -2.42 13.32 -11.43
N ILE A 202 -2.61 12.77 -10.23
CA ILE A 202 -3.15 13.54 -9.11
C ILE A 202 -2.24 14.73 -8.77
N GLN A 203 -0.92 14.51 -8.78
CA GLN A 203 0.07 15.54 -8.46
C GLN A 203 0.32 16.53 -9.61
N GLU A 204 0.53 16.03 -10.84
CA GLU A 204 0.87 16.83 -12.01
C GLU A 204 -0.29 17.74 -12.46
N ASP A 205 -1.52 17.25 -12.34
CA ASP A 205 -2.72 17.99 -12.78
C ASP A 205 -3.40 18.76 -11.63
N ASP A 206 -2.76 18.82 -10.45
CA ASP A 206 -3.24 19.52 -9.25
C ASP A 206 -4.67 19.12 -8.84
N LEU A 207 -4.98 17.82 -8.93
CA LEU A 207 -6.33 17.33 -8.66
C LEU A 207 -6.69 17.48 -7.18
N VAL A 208 -5.70 17.44 -6.28
CA VAL A 208 -5.94 17.61 -4.85
C VAL A 208 -6.57 18.97 -4.57
N SER A 209 -6.02 20.07 -5.11
CA SER A 209 -6.56 21.41 -4.87
C SER A 209 -7.99 21.55 -5.41
N ALA A 210 -8.21 21.10 -6.65
CA ALA A 210 -9.52 21.17 -7.28
C ALA A 210 -10.59 20.41 -6.49
N TYR A 211 -10.32 19.17 -6.10
CA TYR A 211 -11.28 18.33 -5.39
C TYR A 211 -11.43 18.72 -3.91
N ALA A 212 -10.38 19.22 -3.26
CA ALA A 212 -10.46 19.73 -1.90
C ALA A 212 -11.36 20.97 -1.80
N ALA A 213 -11.29 21.86 -2.79
CA ALA A 213 -12.18 23.01 -2.89
C ALA A 213 -13.64 22.58 -3.09
N LEU A 214 -13.89 21.64 -4.01
CA LEU A 214 -15.23 21.10 -4.25
C LEU A 214 -15.79 20.43 -3.00
N GLU A 215 -15.01 19.57 -2.33
CA GLU A 215 -15.44 18.84 -1.14
C GLU A 215 -15.76 19.79 0.02
N ALA A 216 -14.94 20.83 0.22
CA ALA A 216 -15.14 21.79 1.29
C ALA A 216 -16.41 22.64 1.15
N THR A 217 -16.96 22.77 -0.07
CA THR A 217 -18.21 23.52 -0.30
C THR A 217 -19.47 22.69 -0.10
N LYS A 218 -19.34 21.36 0.02
CA LYS A 218 -20.49 20.45 0.19
C LYS A 218 -21.23 20.74 1.51
N PRO A 219 -22.54 21.00 1.49
CA PRO A 219 -23.31 21.27 2.71
C PRO A 219 -23.20 20.16 3.76
N GLU A 220 -23.00 18.91 3.34
CA GLU A 220 -22.81 17.75 4.21
C GLU A 220 -21.61 17.91 5.17
N MET A 221 -20.56 18.62 4.74
CA MET A 221 -19.40 18.92 5.58
C MET A 221 -19.71 19.91 6.71
N TRP A 222 -20.84 20.61 6.59
CA TRP A 222 -21.24 21.68 7.50
C TRP A 222 -22.57 21.39 8.21
N GLY A 223 -23.01 20.12 8.20
CA GLY A 223 -24.28 19.73 8.83
C GLY A 223 -25.52 20.21 8.06
N GLY A 224 -25.40 20.34 6.73
CA GLY A 224 -26.48 20.73 5.81
C GLY A 224 -26.60 22.24 5.57
N ARG A 225 -25.74 23.08 6.16
CA ARG A 225 -25.70 24.51 5.86
C ARG A 225 -24.71 24.82 4.74
N GLU A 226 -24.90 25.97 4.10
CA GLU A 226 -23.86 26.53 3.23
C GLU A 226 -22.75 27.17 4.06
N PRO A 227 -21.46 26.88 3.76
CA PRO A 227 -20.35 27.56 4.39
C PRO A 227 -20.15 28.96 3.83
N SER A 228 -19.55 29.84 4.63
CA SER A 228 -18.94 31.06 4.08
C SER A 228 -17.69 30.73 3.26
N ALA A 229 -17.26 31.66 2.40
CA ALA A 229 -16.06 31.48 1.59
C ALA A 229 -14.80 31.25 2.44
N GLU A 230 -14.69 31.91 3.60
CA GLU A 230 -13.56 31.74 4.51
C GLU A 230 -13.56 30.36 5.18
N GLU A 231 -14.73 29.90 5.65
CA GLU A 231 -14.88 28.57 6.23
C GLU A 231 -14.55 27.46 5.22
N ALA A 232 -15.07 27.57 4.00
CA ALA A 232 -14.76 26.65 2.92
C ALA A 232 -13.24 26.63 2.65
N ALA A 233 -12.60 27.80 2.53
CA ALA A 233 -11.16 27.88 2.29
C ALA A 233 -10.32 27.25 3.41
N GLN A 234 -10.72 27.42 4.68
CA GLN A 234 -10.04 26.77 5.81
C GLN A 234 -10.14 25.24 5.73
N LEU A 235 -11.33 24.71 5.42
CA LEU A 235 -11.52 23.27 5.26
C LEU A 235 -10.80 22.73 4.02
N THR A 236 -10.76 23.47 2.91
CA THR A 236 -9.97 23.15 1.73
C THR A 236 -8.50 22.98 2.10
N ALA A 237 -7.91 23.91 2.85
CA ALA A 237 -6.52 23.79 3.28
C ALA A 237 -6.25 22.54 4.14
N CYS A 238 -7.21 22.14 4.98
CA CYS A 238 -7.13 20.90 5.76
C CYS A 238 -7.15 19.65 4.86
N PHE A 239 -8.06 19.61 3.88
CA PHE A 239 -8.12 18.54 2.87
C PHE A 239 -6.82 18.46 2.08
N GLU A 240 -6.37 19.58 1.50
CA GLU A 240 -5.16 19.65 0.68
C GLU A 240 -3.94 19.14 1.44
N TYR A 241 -3.78 19.56 2.70
CA TYR A 241 -2.65 19.13 3.53
C TYR A 241 -2.65 17.61 3.72
N GLU A 242 -3.77 17.01 4.14
CA GLU A 242 -3.81 15.57 4.42
C GLU A 242 -3.74 14.73 3.14
N TRP A 243 -4.42 15.16 2.07
CA TRP A 243 -4.46 14.44 0.81
C TRP A 243 -3.12 14.49 0.08
N ASN A 244 -2.47 15.65 0.00
CA ASN A 244 -1.11 15.74 -0.56
C ASN A 244 -0.13 14.88 0.24
N LYS A 245 -0.20 14.93 1.57
CA LYS A 245 0.64 14.07 2.42
C LYS A 245 0.42 12.58 2.14
N ALA A 246 -0.82 12.15 1.93
CA ALA A 246 -1.13 10.75 1.61
C ALA A 246 -0.61 10.35 0.23
N VAL A 247 -0.81 11.19 -0.79
CA VAL A 247 -0.29 10.97 -2.15
C VAL A 247 1.23 10.89 -2.13
N ASP A 248 1.91 11.86 -1.50
CA ASP A 248 3.36 11.87 -1.32
C ASP A 248 3.86 10.62 -0.59
N THR A 249 3.14 10.19 0.45
CA THR A 249 3.50 8.98 1.21
C THR A 249 3.44 7.73 0.32
N MET A 250 2.42 7.60 -0.52
CA MET A 250 2.33 6.47 -1.45
C MET A 250 3.38 6.54 -2.56
N LEU A 251 3.66 7.73 -3.11
CA LEU A 251 4.66 7.92 -4.15
C LEU A 251 6.07 7.54 -3.69
N ARG A 252 6.39 7.66 -2.39
CA ARG A 252 7.68 7.24 -1.82
C ARG A 252 7.98 5.75 -1.97
N HIS A 253 6.99 4.91 -2.30
CA HIS A 253 7.25 3.50 -2.64
C HIS A 253 8.12 3.33 -3.90
N TRP A 254 8.21 4.37 -4.74
CA TRP A 254 9.00 4.39 -5.96
C TRP A 254 10.04 5.52 -5.91
N SER A 255 11.24 5.21 -5.41
CA SER A 255 12.39 6.13 -5.48
C SER A 255 12.87 6.37 -6.92
N ILE A 256 12.60 5.40 -7.81
CA ILE A 256 12.82 5.47 -9.25
C ILE A 256 11.47 5.21 -9.93
N PRO A 257 11.05 6.03 -10.91
CA PRO A 257 9.83 5.79 -11.66
C PRO A 257 9.80 4.37 -12.26
N PRO A 258 8.72 3.59 -12.08
CA PRO A 258 8.57 2.25 -12.65
C PRO A 258 8.23 2.33 -14.15
N THR A 259 9.04 3.06 -14.92
CA THR A 259 8.86 3.30 -16.36
C THR A 259 9.96 2.63 -17.17
N TRP A 260 9.65 2.20 -18.39
CA TRP A 260 10.65 1.79 -19.38
C TRP A 260 11.00 2.93 -20.33
N TYR A 261 12.25 2.94 -20.82
CA TYR A 261 12.83 3.93 -21.74
C TYR A 261 13.07 3.34 -23.13
#